data_AF-A0A094ATG9-F1
#
_entry.id   AF-A0A094ATG9-F1
#
_cell.length_a   1.000
_cell.length_b   1.000
_cell.length_c   1.000
_cell.angle_alpha   90.00
_cell.angle_beta   90.00
_cell.angle_gamma   90.00
#
_symmetry.space_group_name_H-M   'P 1'
#
loop_
_entity.id
_entity.type
_entity.pdbx_description
1 polymer ?
#
loop_
_entity_poly.entity_id
_entity_poly.type
_entity_poly.pdbx_seq_one_letter_code
_entity_poly.pdbx_strand_id
1 'polypeptide(L)'
;MARKVNIKSEDFDQGDESYKSKASSPTTPKRVTRSSAKRPSDVAKLSERPAQSSKKQKNALKPAFVRGEVIVIDDSGDTTGGSESDESNGTIDDEKLVKQQLACIQREQQQKADIALHKLHLKQRENNRRRERECLERMKKHREEQARLEQKGLEEEQQRKQKDELLEKGRLEKEKQRLLKVRQQQDKIDTFNLVKERIDRELLEKQRKETKGKCDRQLAEERPTKSQEGVDVAKMLRQEEENESDGDEEDESSGEDEDENSGDDESKREVPKAVVGNIKPKDIEDEETSKNEDENENEGEGKEEKDGKNPLLGTESPDLASRPVEEEPYACIRCIKHLAISPIYLCNFTDNPDKCTRCSNRGRNCVPVPDFAHSAACKVLALQKQHDAADPGSREALRLRVQVGAREVAELVLGAEARRRKSRDNTYRAILFGQVAMKHNQEEILKLLRSLLPRRSGEVAGSVVSGRVNKKKRRV
;
A
#
# COMPACT_ATOMS: atom_id res chain seq x y z
N MET A 1 -15.79 60.32 -29.78
CA MET A 1 -16.71 59.51 -28.95
C MET A 1 -15.87 58.58 -28.08
N ALA A 2 -15.62 58.96 -26.82
CA ALA A 2 -14.81 58.21 -25.87
C ALA A 2 -15.74 57.62 -24.80
N ARG A 3 -15.76 56.29 -24.66
CA ARG A 3 -16.55 55.60 -23.62
C ARG A 3 -15.68 55.46 -22.36
N LYS A 4 -16.04 56.23 -21.33
CA LYS A 4 -15.59 56.03 -19.95
C LYS A 4 -16.20 54.74 -19.41
N VAL A 5 -15.38 53.82 -18.92
CA VAL A 5 -15.82 52.65 -18.15
C VAL A 5 -15.57 52.97 -16.68
N ASN A 6 -16.66 53.13 -15.92
CA ASN A 6 -16.65 53.25 -14.46
C ASN A 6 -16.50 51.84 -13.86
N ILE A 7 -15.40 51.60 -13.15
CA ILE A 7 -15.24 50.43 -12.29
C ILE A 7 -15.60 50.89 -10.87
N LYS A 8 -16.71 50.38 -10.35
CA LYS A 8 -17.05 50.49 -8.92
C LYS A 8 -16.28 49.41 -8.17
N SER A 9 -15.42 49.83 -7.24
CA SER A 9 -14.86 49.00 -6.18
C SER A 9 -15.89 48.91 -5.05
N GLU A 10 -16.33 47.70 -4.71
CA GLU A 10 -17.10 47.42 -3.50
C GLU A 10 -16.15 46.95 -2.40
N ASP A 11 -16.12 47.73 -1.32
CA ASP A 11 -15.55 47.39 -0.03
C ASP A 11 -16.41 46.30 0.65
N PHE A 12 -15.76 45.27 1.18
CA PHE A 12 -16.39 44.31 2.11
C PHE A 12 -15.66 44.38 3.44
N ASP A 13 -16.19 45.21 4.31
CA ASP A 13 -15.92 45.18 5.74
C ASP A 13 -17.26 45.03 6.49
N GLN A 14 -17.22 44.29 7.59
CA GLN A 14 -18.26 44.12 8.62
C GLN A 14 -19.47 43.22 8.33
N GLY A 15 -19.52 42.12 9.09
CA GLY A 15 -20.66 41.22 9.21
C GLY A 15 -20.54 40.36 10.48
N ASP A 16 -20.56 41.02 11.62
CA ASP A 16 -20.74 40.45 12.95
C ASP A 16 -22.18 39.89 13.06
N GLU A 17 -22.37 38.58 12.92
CA GLU A 17 -23.67 37.95 13.23
C GLU A 17 -23.52 36.67 14.07
N SER A 18 -23.84 36.87 15.35
CA SER A 18 -24.17 35.88 16.37
C SER A 18 -25.27 34.90 15.87
N TYR A 19 -24.86 33.78 15.26
CA TYR A 19 -25.78 32.69 14.91
C TYR A 19 -25.97 31.71 16.09
N LYS A 20 -27.01 31.97 16.90
CA LYS A 20 -27.53 31.04 17.92
C LYS A 20 -28.09 29.78 17.25
N SER A 21 -27.26 28.75 17.10
CA SER A 21 -27.71 27.41 16.70
C SER A 21 -28.34 26.67 17.89
N LYS A 22 -29.67 26.78 18.04
CA LYS A 22 -30.48 25.80 18.74
C LYS A 22 -30.65 24.57 17.84
N ALA A 23 -29.78 23.58 17.99
CA ALA A 23 -29.99 22.25 17.44
C ALA A 23 -29.81 21.20 18.54
N SER A 24 -30.95 20.66 18.96
CA SER A 24 -31.09 19.53 19.87
C SER A 24 -30.24 18.34 19.40
N SER A 25 -29.25 17.96 20.20
CA SER A 25 -28.49 16.72 19.98
C SER A 25 -29.32 15.54 20.51
N PRO A 26 -29.42 14.42 19.76
CA PRO A 26 -30.06 13.23 20.28
C PRO A 26 -29.22 12.67 21.43
N THR A 27 -29.77 12.73 22.64
CA THR A 27 -29.23 12.09 23.83
C THR A 27 -29.07 10.59 23.59
N THR A 28 -27.82 10.14 23.53
CA THR A 28 -27.49 8.72 23.62
C THR A 28 -27.87 8.20 25.01
N PRO A 29 -28.45 6.98 25.12
CA PRO A 29 -28.80 6.42 26.40
C PRO A 29 -27.53 6.11 27.21
N LYS A 30 -27.43 6.72 28.40
CA LYS A 30 -26.39 6.43 29.40
C LYS A 30 -26.41 4.93 29.73
N ARG A 31 -25.37 4.21 29.32
CA ARG A 31 -25.11 2.84 29.75
C ARG A 31 -24.70 2.88 31.22
N VAL A 32 -25.66 2.67 32.10
CA VAL A 32 -25.41 2.45 33.53
C VAL A 32 -24.71 1.11 33.67
N THR A 33 -23.39 1.11 33.83
CA THR A 33 -22.65 -0.04 34.33
C THR A 33 -23.01 -0.21 35.79
N ARG A 34 -24.00 -1.06 36.04
CA ARG A 34 -24.36 -1.46 37.40
C ARG A 34 -23.21 -2.31 37.94
N SER A 35 -22.50 -1.72 38.88
CA SER A 35 -21.41 -2.25 39.67
C SER A 35 -21.67 -3.67 40.19
N SER A 36 -20.58 -4.43 40.13
CA SER A 36 -20.26 -5.63 40.90
C SER A 36 -20.85 -5.62 42.30
N ALA A 37 -21.87 -6.45 42.51
CA ALA A 37 -22.29 -6.89 43.83
C ALA A 37 -21.66 -8.26 44.11
N LYS A 38 -20.81 -8.27 45.13
CA LYS A 38 -20.30 -9.42 45.88
C LYS A 38 -21.25 -10.62 45.84
N ARG A 39 -20.74 -11.78 45.43
CA ARG A 39 -21.27 -13.08 45.88
C ARG A 39 -20.12 -13.93 46.44
N PRO A 40 -20.33 -14.58 47.59
CA PRO A 40 -19.30 -15.34 48.29
C PRO A 40 -18.98 -16.65 47.56
N SER A 41 -17.74 -17.08 47.74
CA SER A 41 -17.20 -18.36 47.32
C SER A 41 -17.85 -19.50 48.13
N ASP A 42 -18.90 -20.10 47.59
CA ASP A 42 -19.38 -21.39 48.07
C ASP A 42 -18.74 -22.52 47.25
N VAL A 43 -17.95 -23.30 47.99
CA VAL A 43 -17.26 -24.51 47.59
C VAL A 43 -18.30 -25.59 47.26
N ALA A 44 -18.64 -25.73 45.98
CA ALA A 44 -19.40 -26.88 45.49
C ALA A 44 -18.41 -27.96 45.01
N LYS A 45 -18.19 -28.97 45.86
CA LYS A 45 -17.51 -30.23 45.51
C LYS A 45 -18.26 -30.89 44.34
N LEU A 46 -17.68 -30.85 43.15
CA LEU A 46 -18.17 -31.65 42.03
C LEU A 46 -17.57 -33.05 42.10
N SER A 47 -18.47 -33.98 42.42
CA SER A 47 -18.32 -35.43 42.32
C SER A 47 -17.72 -35.86 41.00
N GLU A 48 -16.72 -36.75 41.09
CA GLU A 48 -16.23 -37.59 40.01
C GLU A 48 -17.40 -38.27 39.30
N ARG A 49 -17.37 -38.29 37.97
CA ARG A 49 -18.28 -39.07 37.14
C ARG A 49 -17.44 -39.93 36.18
N PRO A 50 -17.65 -41.25 36.12
CA PRO A 50 -16.81 -42.14 35.35
C PRO A 50 -17.10 -42.06 33.86
N ALA A 51 -16.04 -42.10 33.05
CA ALA A 51 -16.15 -42.22 31.61
C ALA A 51 -16.48 -43.67 31.23
N GLN A 52 -17.72 -43.91 30.80
CA GLN A 52 -18.09 -45.11 30.06
C GLN A 52 -18.54 -44.77 28.64
N SER A 53 -18.07 -45.62 27.72
CA SER A 53 -18.68 -45.97 26.44
C SER A 53 -18.56 -44.99 25.26
N SER A 54 -17.72 -45.34 24.29
CA SER A 54 -18.29 -45.74 23.00
C SER A 54 -17.41 -46.77 22.27
N LYS A 55 -18.07 -47.88 21.98
CA LYS A 55 -17.62 -49.08 21.26
C LYS A 55 -17.42 -48.70 19.78
N LYS A 56 -16.17 -48.69 19.30
CA LYS A 56 -15.86 -48.74 17.85
C LYS A 56 -15.14 -50.04 17.55
N GLN A 57 -15.85 -50.94 16.87
CA GLN A 57 -15.26 -52.08 16.18
C GLN A 57 -14.31 -51.56 15.09
N LYS A 58 -13.03 -51.94 15.16
CA LYS A 58 -12.13 -51.95 14.02
C LYS A 58 -11.58 -53.37 13.91
N ASN A 59 -12.00 -54.06 12.86
CA ASN A 59 -11.30 -55.22 12.34
C ASN A 59 -9.90 -54.77 11.94
N ALA A 60 -8.89 -55.15 12.71
CA ALA A 60 -7.50 -55.10 12.32
C ALA A 60 -7.00 -56.53 12.23
N LEU A 61 -6.73 -56.97 10.99
CA LEU A 61 -5.98 -58.19 10.73
C LEU A 61 -4.67 -58.13 11.53
N LYS A 62 -4.40 -59.19 12.30
CA LYS A 62 -3.12 -59.41 12.94
C LYS A 62 -2.07 -59.67 11.85
N PRO A 63 -1.00 -58.89 11.73
CA PRO A 63 0.18 -59.36 11.01
C PRO A 63 0.86 -60.43 11.88
N ALA A 64 1.13 -61.58 11.28
CA ALA A 64 1.91 -62.65 11.88
C ALA A 64 3.29 -62.12 12.29
N PHE A 65 3.58 -62.21 13.59
CA PHE A 65 4.89 -61.89 14.15
C PHE A 65 5.83 -63.05 13.82
N VAL A 66 6.59 -62.92 12.72
CA VAL A 66 7.70 -63.82 12.42
C VAL A 66 8.81 -63.50 13.41
N ARG A 67 8.97 -64.35 14.43
CA ARG A 67 10.18 -64.42 15.25
C ARG A 67 11.32 -64.89 14.35
N GLY A 68 12.07 -63.94 13.80
CA GLY A 68 13.45 -64.18 13.39
C GLY A 68 14.35 -64.06 14.62
N GLU A 69 14.49 -65.14 15.39
CA GLU A 69 15.61 -65.29 16.32
C GLU A 69 16.88 -65.46 15.47
N VAL A 70 17.53 -64.35 15.14
CA VAL A 70 18.93 -64.36 14.73
C VAL A 70 19.74 -64.18 16.02
N ILE A 71 20.11 -65.31 16.61
CA ILE A 71 21.17 -65.34 17.62
C ILE A 71 22.47 -65.07 16.85
N VAL A 72 22.89 -63.81 16.81
CA VAL A 72 24.28 -63.49 16.46
C VAL A 72 25.10 -63.85 17.69
N ILE A 73 25.61 -65.09 17.68
CA ILE A 73 26.71 -65.49 18.55
C ILE A 73 27.93 -64.80 17.96
N ASP A 74 28.32 -63.68 18.56
CA ASP A 74 29.59 -63.03 18.24
C ASP A 74 30.70 -63.87 18.89
N ASP A 75 31.17 -64.83 18.10
CA ASP A 75 32.29 -65.73 18.35
C ASP A 75 33.59 -64.90 18.35
N SER A 76 33.83 -64.20 19.45
CA SER A 76 35.15 -63.65 19.77
C SER A 76 35.88 -64.66 20.66
N GLY A 77 36.38 -65.70 20.00
CA GLY A 77 37.45 -66.51 20.52
C GLY A 77 38.69 -65.66 20.75
N ASP A 78 38.89 -65.21 21.99
CA ASP A 78 40.22 -64.97 22.51
C ASP A 78 40.44 -65.90 23.71
N THR A 79 41.26 -66.90 23.44
CA THR A 79 41.60 -68.04 24.29
C THR A 79 43.01 -67.81 24.78
N THR A 80 43.16 -67.12 25.91
CA THR A 80 44.39 -67.12 26.72
C THR A 80 43.99 -66.78 28.16
N GLY A 81 44.27 -67.57 29.20
CA GLY A 81 44.99 -68.81 29.33
C GLY A 81 44.74 -69.38 30.74
N GLY A 82 45.33 -70.55 30.97
CA GLY A 82 45.13 -71.44 32.11
C GLY A 82 44.82 -70.82 33.47
N SER A 83 43.89 -71.47 34.16
CA SER A 83 43.97 -71.59 35.61
C SER A 83 43.56 -73.01 35.97
N GLU A 84 44.56 -73.71 36.48
CA GLU A 84 44.55 -75.05 37.02
C GLU A 84 43.44 -75.15 38.06
N SER A 85 42.47 -76.02 37.81
CA SER A 85 41.40 -76.34 38.76
C SER A 85 41.96 -77.30 39.80
N ASP A 86 42.45 -76.73 40.90
CA ASP A 86 42.63 -77.39 42.18
C ASP A 86 41.28 -77.93 42.68
N GLU A 87 41.18 -79.25 42.79
CA GLU A 87 40.08 -79.96 43.42
C GLU A 87 40.13 -79.74 44.95
N SER A 88 39.70 -78.56 45.40
CA SER A 88 39.35 -78.36 46.80
C SER A 88 37.84 -78.45 46.96
N ASN A 89 37.43 -79.51 47.66
CA ASN A 89 36.07 -79.83 48.05
C ASN A 89 35.60 -78.85 49.14
N GLY A 90 35.58 -77.56 48.81
CA GLY A 90 35.20 -76.46 49.68
C GLY A 90 33.69 -76.31 49.66
N THR A 91 33.07 -76.47 50.83
CA THR A 91 31.67 -76.09 51.09
C THR A 91 31.39 -74.74 50.44
N ILE A 92 30.61 -74.77 49.36
CA ILE A 92 30.19 -73.56 48.63
C ILE A 92 29.48 -72.70 49.66
N ASP A 93 30.14 -71.60 50.02
CA ASP A 93 29.68 -70.62 50.99
C ASP A 93 28.38 -70.01 50.46
N ASP A 94 27.25 -70.33 51.09
CA ASP A 94 25.90 -69.91 50.70
C ASP A 94 25.81 -68.39 50.49
N GLU A 95 26.63 -67.61 51.21
CA GLU A 95 26.72 -66.17 51.04
C GLU A 95 27.20 -65.73 49.64
N LYS A 96 28.12 -66.48 49.04
CA LYS A 96 28.64 -66.18 47.69
C LYS A 96 27.58 -66.45 46.64
N LEU A 97 26.78 -67.51 46.81
CA LEU A 97 25.67 -67.84 45.92
C LEU A 97 24.59 -66.74 45.95
N VAL A 98 24.22 -66.27 47.15
CA VAL A 98 23.25 -65.17 47.31
C VAL A 98 23.76 -63.88 46.67
N LYS A 99 25.03 -63.51 46.89
CA LYS A 99 25.65 -62.33 46.25
C LYS A 99 25.64 -62.43 44.72
N GLN A 100 25.94 -63.60 44.17
CA GLN A 100 25.90 -63.84 42.73
C GLN A 100 24.47 -63.73 42.17
N GLN A 101 23.47 -64.26 42.88
CA GLN A 101 22.08 -64.18 42.46
C GLN A 101 21.54 -62.74 42.49
N LEU A 102 21.88 -61.96 43.52
CA LEU A 102 21.54 -60.53 43.60
C LEU A 102 22.19 -59.72 42.46
N ALA A 103 23.47 -59.96 42.17
CA ALA A 103 24.16 -59.32 41.04
C ALA A 103 23.54 -59.70 39.68
N CYS A 104 22.98 -60.90 39.55
CA CYS A 104 22.25 -61.32 38.35
C CYS A 104 20.92 -60.55 38.21
N ILE A 105 20.13 -60.45 39.28
CA ILE A 105 18.87 -59.69 39.30
C ILE A 105 19.12 -58.20 39.03
N GLN A 106 20.17 -57.62 39.62
CA GLN A 106 20.52 -56.22 39.40
C GLN A 106 20.93 -55.96 37.94
N ARG A 107 21.70 -56.86 37.32
CA ARG A 107 22.04 -56.77 35.88
C ARG A 107 20.79 -56.89 35.00
N GLU A 108 19.87 -57.81 35.32
CA GLU A 108 18.61 -57.96 34.57
C GLU A 108 17.74 -56.70 34.68
N GLN A 109 17.65 -56.09 35.88
CA GLN A 109 16.92 -54.83 36.09
C GLN A 109 17.55 -53.68 35.29
N GLN A 110 18.88 -53.58 35.28
CA GLN A 110 19.60 -52.58 34.50
C GLN A 110 19.33 -52.76 32.99
N GLN A 111 19.43 -53.99 32.48
CA GLN A 111 19.13 -54.29 31.08
C GLN A 111 17.69 -53.94 30.70
N LYS A 112 16.72 -54.21 31.58
CA LYS A 112 15.32 -53.80 31.36
C LYS A 112 15.16 -52.28 31.30
N ALA A 113 15.88 -51.54 32.15
CA ALA A 113 15.87 -50.08 32.14
C ALA A 113 16.48 -49.53 30.82
N ASP A 114 17.60 -50.09 30.37
CA ASP A 114 18.27 -49.66 29.14
C ASP A 114 17.40 -49.93 27.90
N ILE A 115 16.74 -51.10 27.83
CA ILE A 115 15.78 -51.42 26.76
C ILE A 115 14.60 -50.44 26.78
N ALA A 116 14.08 -50.09 27.96
CA ALA A 116 12.98 -49.13 28.09
C ALA A 116 13.39 -47.73 27.63
N LEU A 117 14.59 -47.28 28.00
CA LEU A 117 15.17 -46.00 27.58
C LEU A 117 15.38 -45.95 26.05
N HIS A 118 15.97 -47.00 25.48
CA HIS A 118 16.15 -47.12 24.03
C HIS A 118 14.82 -47.09 23.28
N LYS A 119 13.79 -47.79 23.78
CA LYS A 119 12.44 -47.77 23.20
C LYS A 119 11.79 -46.39 23.27
N LEU A 120 12.01 -45.65 24.35
CA LEU A 120 11.54 -44.27 24.48
C LEU A 120 12.21 -43.36 23.45
N HIS A 121 13.53 -43.47 23.29
CA HIS A 121 14.30 -42.68 22.33
C HIS A 121 13.86 -42.94 20.88
N LEU A 122 13.60 -44.21 20.51
CA LEU A 122 13.07 -44.56 19.19
C LEU A 122 11.69 -43.94 18.93
N LYS A 123 10.78 -44.02 19.91
CA LYS A 123 9.46 -43.36 19.81
C LYS A 123 9.58 -41.85 19.65
N GLN A 124 10.51 -41.23 20.37
CA GLN A 124 10.76 -39.79 20.26
C GLN A 124 11.28 -39.43 18.85
N ARG A 125 12.23 -40.21 18.32
CA ARG A 125 12.74 -40.03 16.95
C ARG A 125 11.65 -40.19 15.89
N GLU A 126 10.77 -41.16 16.04
CA GLU A 126 9.64 -41.37 15.13
C GLU A 126 8.64 -40.21 15.18
N ASN A 127 8.31 -39.72 16.38
CA ASN A 127 7.47 -38.54 16.56
C ASN A 127 8.08 -37.27 15.94
N ASN A 128 9.39 -37.09 16.07
CA ASN A 128 10.09 -35.97 15.41
C ASN A 128 9.99 -36.07 13.88
N ARG A 129 10.25 -37.26 13.30
CA ARG A 129 10.06 -37.49 11.85
C ARG A 129 8.62 -37.26 11.39
N ARG A 130 7.63 -37.53 12.25
CA ARG A 130 6.23 -37.24 11.95
C ARG A 130 5.97 -35.72 11.92
N ARG A 131 6.46 -34.99 12.92
CA ARG A 131 6.33 -33.52 12.97
C ARG A 131 7.02 -32.85 11.79
N GLU A 132 8.21 -33.32 11.40
CA GLU A 132 8.93 -32.82 10.22
C GLU A 132 8.11 -33.01 8.94
N ARG A 133 7.51 -34.20 8.74
CA ARG A 133 6.63 -34.46 7.60
C ARG A 133 5.39 -33.56 7.59
N GLU A 134 4.76 -33.37 8.75
CA GLU A 134 3.61 -32.47 8.89
C GLU A 134 3.99 -31.00 8.61
N CYS A 135 5.18 -30.55 9.04
CA CYS A 135 5.72 -29.23 8.72
C CYS A 135 5.97 -29.04 7.21
N LEU A 136 6.59 -30.03 6.55
CA LEU A 136 6.83 -30.00 5.10
C LEU A 136 5.51 -29.99 4.32
N GLU A 137 4.51 -30.76 4.74
CA GLU A 137 3.20 -30.78 4.10
C GLU A 137 2.48 -29.42 4.22
N ARG A 138 2.56 -28.77 5.38
CA ARG A 138 2.00 -27.41 5.57
C ARG A 138 2.69 -26.38 4.68
N MET A 139 4.02 -26.43 4.59
CA MET A 139 4.77 -25.54 3.69
C MET A 139 4.43 -25.78 2.22
N LYS A 140 4.25 -27.04 1.82
CA LYS A 140 3.81 -27.39 0.47
C LYS A 140 2.41 -26.84 0.17
N LYS A 141 1.44 -27.04 1.08
CA LYS A 141 0.09 -26.48 0.93
C LYS A 141 0.09 -24.96 0.83
N HIS A 142 0.91 -24.28 1.63
CA HIS A 142 1.06 -22.82 1.54
C HIS A 142 1.59 -22.38 0.18
N ARG A 143 2.60 -23.07 -0.37
CA ARG A 143 3.12 -22.78 -1.73
C ARG A 143 2.08 -23.03 -2.81
N GLU A 144 1.33 -24.12 -2.72
CA GLU A 144 0.24 -24.43 -3.66
C GLU A 144 -0.88 -23.38 -3.59
N GLU A 145 -1.26 -22.95 -2.38
CA GLU A 145 -2.24 -21.88 -2.19
C GLU A 145 -1.76 -20.55 -2.76
N GLN A 146 -0.50 -20.20 -2.50
CA GLN A 146 0.12 -19.00 -3.07
C GLN A 146 0.13 -19.04 -4.61
N ALA A 147 0.50 -20.16 -5.21
CA ALA A 147 0.47 -20.34 -6.66
C ALA A 147 -0.96 -20.21 -7.23
N ARG A 148 -1.99 -20.72 -6.52
CA ARG A 148 -3.39 -20.54 -6.93
C ARG A 148 -3.84 -19.09 -6.85
N LEU A 149 -3.38 -18.34 -5.86
CA LEU A 149 -3.68 -16.91 -5.73
C LEU A 149 -3.01 -16.09 -6.84
N GLU A 150 -1.75 -16.42 -7.18
CA GLU A 150 -1.03 -15.81 -8.30
C GLU A 150 -1.72 -16.10 -9.64
N GLN A 151 -2.15 -17.34 -9.86
CA GLN A 151 -2.89 -17.72 -11.07
C GLN A 151 -4.23 -16.96 -11.19
N LYS A 152 -5.00 -16.86 -10.09
CA LYS A 152 -6.22 -16.04 -10.07
C LYS A 152 -5.95 -14.57 -10.34
N GLY A 153 -4.86 -14.03 -9.80
CA GLY A 153 -4.43 -12.65 -10.06
C GLY A 153 -4.15 -12.40 -11.54
N LEU A 154 -3.46 -13.32 -12.21
CA LEU A 154 -3.19 -13.25 -13.65
C LEU A 154 -4.48 -13.33 -14.48
N GLU A 155 -5.42 -14.21 -14.12
CA GLU A 155 -6.72 -14.30 -14.81
C GLU A 155 -7.54 -13.01 -14.64
N GLU A 156 -7.60 -12.44 -13.44
CA GLU A 156 -8.27 -11.16 -13.18
C GLU A 156 -7.61 -10.00 -13.95
N GLU A 157 -6.28 -10.00 -14.06
CA GLU A 157 -5.54 -8.99 -14.84
C GLU A 157 -5.84 -9.11 -16.34
N GLN A 158 -5.90 -10.32 -16.89
CA GLN A 158 -6.29 -10.54 -18.28
C GLN A 158 -7.72 -10.06 -18.56
N GLN A 159 -8.66 -10.36 -17.65
CA GLN A 159 -10.04 -9.87 -17.77
C GLN A 159 -10.11 -8.34 -17.73
N ARG A 160 -9.30 -7.69 -16.89
CA ARG A 160 -9.19 -6.22 -16.86
C ARG A 160 -8.66 -5.67 -18.17
N LYS A 161 -7.57 -6.25 -18.69
CA LYS A 161 -6.99 -5.84 -19.99
C LYS A 161 -8.01 -5.98 -21.13
N GLN A 162 -8.73 -7.09 -21.21
CA GLN A 162 -9.79 -7.28 -22.22
C GLN A 162 -10.92 -6.26 -22.07
N LYS A 163 -11.33 -5.95 -20.84
CA LYS A 163 -12.36 -4.95 -20.58
C LYS A 163 -11.90 -3.54 -20.98
N ASP A 164 -10.66 -3.19 -20.67
CA ASP A 164 -10.08 -1.90 -21.01
C ASP A 164 -9.92 -1.76 -22.55
N GLU A 165 -9.48 -2.82 -23.23
CA GLU A 165 -9.39 -2.86 -24.70
C GLU A 165 -10.78 -2.69 -25.36
N LEU A 166 -11.82 -3.32 -24.81
CA LEU A 166 -13.20 -3.13 -25.28
C LEU A 166 -13.70 -1.70 -25.06
N LEU A 167 -13.36 -1.08 -23.93
CA LEU A 167 -13.71 0.30 -23.65
C LEU A 167 -12.97 1.27 -24.60
N GLU A 168 -11.71 0.99 -24.90
CA GLU A 168 -10.91 1.78 -25.84
C GLU A 168 -11.43 1.67 -27.26
N LYS A 169 -11.73 0.46 -27.74
CA LYS A 169 -12.40 0.23 -29.04
C LYS A 169 -13.72 1.02 -29.12
N GLY A 170 -14.51 1.03 -28.06
CA GLY A 170 -15.73 1.82 -27.99
C GLY A 170 -15.51 3.34 -28.00
N ARG A 171 -14.36 3.84 -27.50
CA ARG A 171 -13.98 5.26 -27.61
C ARG A 171 -13.56 5.61 -29.03
N LEU A 172 -12.69 4.81 -29.64
CA LEU A 172 -12.22 5.00 -31.01
C LEU A 172 -13.37 4.97 -32.03
N GLU A 173 -14.36 4.09 -31.84
CA GLU A 173 -15.54 4.05 -32.70
C GLU A 173 -16.39 5.33 -32.59
N LYS A 174 -16.61 5.81 -31.35
CA LYS A 174 -17.31 7.08 -31.12
C LYS A 174 -16.57 8.27 -31.71
N GLU A 175 -15.25 8.27 -31.66
CA GLU A 175 -14.41 9.31 -32.27
C GLU A 175 -14.48 9.28 -33.79
N LYS A 176 -14.39 8.10 -34.42
CA LYS A 176 -14.62 7.93 -35.86
C LYS A 176 -15.99 8.46 -36.29
N GLN A 177 -17.04 8.19 -35.51
CA GLN A 177 -18.37 8.74 -35.77
C GLN A 177 -18.42 10.28 -35.66
N ARG A 178 -17.68 10.89 -34.72
CA ARG A 178 -17.57 12.35 -34.62
C ARG A 178 -16.83 12.94 -35.82
N LEU A 179 -15.71 12.35 -36.22
CA LEU A 179 -14.94 12.78 -37.40
C LEU A 179 -15.78 12.68 -38.68
N LEU A 180 -16.55 11.60 -38.86
CA LEU A 180 -17.46 11.47 -39.99
C LEU A 180 -18.53 12.58 -40.02
N LYS A 181 -19.09 12.96 -38.87
CA LYS A 181 -20.05 14.07 -38.78
C LYS A 181 -19.40 15.41 -39.11
N VAL A 182 -18.18 15.65 -38.63
CA VAL A 182 -17.41 16.87 -38.95
C VAL A 182 -17.14 16.92 -40.45
N ARG A 183 -16.70 15.81 -41.07
CA ARG A 183 -16.49 15.73 -42.52
C ARG A 183 -17.76 16.04 -43.32
N GLN A 184 -18.89 15.44 -42.92
CA GLN A 184 -20.18 15.75 -43.55
C GLN A 184 -20.61 17.22 -43.39
N GLN A 185 -20.24 17.88 -42.29
CA GLN A 185 -20.46 19.31 -42.12
C GLN A 185 -19.53 20.14 -43.01
N GLN A 186 -18.28 19.73 -43.14
CA GLN A 186 -17.31 20.37 -44.03
C GLN A 186 -17.77 20.28 -45.50
N ASP A 187 -18.19 19.10 -45.96
CA ASP A 187 -18.69 18.91 -47.32
C ASP A 187 -19.90 19.82 -47.61
N LYS A 188 -20.76 20.08 -46.61
CA LYS A 188 -21.89 21.03 -46.73
C LYS A 188 -21.42 22.48 -46.83
N ILE A 189 -20.37 22.86 -46.10
CA ILE A 189 -19.78 24.20 -46.17
C ILE A 189 -19.11 24.39 -47.53
N ASP A 190 -18.35 23.40 -48.00
CA ASP A 190 -17.64 23.46 -49.28
C ASP A 190 -18.62 23.55 -50.45
N THR A 191 -19.70 22.75 -50.44
CA THR A 191 -20.76 22.85 -51.44
C THR A 191 -21.48 24.20 -51.41
N PHE A 192 -21.73 24.78 -50.23
CA PHE A 192 -22.28 26.12 -50.11
C PHE A 192 -21.34 27.19 -50.67
N ASN A 193 -20.04 27.12 -50.35
CA ASN A 193 -19.03 28.03 -50.86
C ASN A 193 -18.91 27.96 -52.39
N LEU A 194 -18.95 26.75 -52.96
CA LEU A 194 -18.95 26.54 -54.41
C LEU A 194 -20.16 27.20 -55.10
N VAL A 195 -21.35 27.08 -54.50
CA VAL A 195 -22.56 27.76 -55.00
C VAL A 195 -22.44 29.28 -54.89
N LYS A 196 -21.91 29.77 -53.76
CA LYS A 196 -21.66 31.19 -53.55
C LYS A 196 -20.71 31.77 -54.60
N GLU A 197 -19.57 31.13 -54.85
CA GLU A 197 -18.62 31.54 -55.89
C GLU A 197 -19.22 31.53 -57.30
N ARG A 198 -20.16 30.61 -57.58
CA ARG A 198 -20.88 30.61 -58.86
C ARG A 198 -21.78 31.84 -58.99
N ILE A 199 -22.52 32.18 -57.94
CA ILE A 199 -23.39 33.37 -57.90
C ILE A 199 -22.55 34.66 -58.02
N ASP A 200 -21.44 34.75 -57.28
CA ASP A 200 -20.55 35.91 -57.31
C ASP A 200 -19.92 36.09 -58.71
N ARG A 201 -19.53 35.00 -59.38
CA ARG A 201 -19.08 35.04 -60.78
C ARG A 201 -20.17 35.52 -61.75
N GLU A 202 -21.40 35.03 -61.61
CA GLU A 202 -22.52 35.44 -62.45
C GLU A 202 -22.86 36.93 -62.27
N LEU A 203 -22.80 37.44 -61.03
CA LEU A 203 -22.97 38.85 -60.73
C LEU A 203 -21.88 39.72 -61.37
N LEU A 204 -20.61 39.31 -61.27
CA LEU A 204 -19.50 40.02 -61.90
C LEU A 204 -19.59 40.02 -63.43
N GLU A 205 -19.99 38.90 -64.05
CA GLU A 205 -20.23 38.83 -65.49
C GLU A 205 -21.38 39.74 -65.94
N LYS A 206 -22.47 39.78 -65.15
CA LYS A 206 -23.60 40.66 -65.43
C LYS A 206 -23.18 42.13 -65.36
N GLN A 207 -22.40 42.50 -64.35
CA GLN A 207 -21.85 43.85 -64.22
C GLN A 207 -20.97 44.21 -65.43
N ARG A 208 -20.09 43.29 -65.87
CA ARG A 208 -19.27 43.48 -67.09
C ARG A 208 -20.11 43.65 -68.35
N LYS A 209 -21.16 42.85 -68.52
CA LYS A 209 -22.10 42.95 -69.66
C LYS A 209 -22.85 44.28 -69.64
N GLU A 210 -23.29 44.74 -68.48
CA GLU A 210 -23.95 46.05 -68.32
C GLU A 210 -23.00 47.21 -68.61
N THR A 211 -21.75 47.19 -68.13
CA THR A 211 -20.77 48.23 -68.44
C THR A 211 -20.41 48.25 -69.92
N LYS A 212 -20.24 47.07 -70.54
CA LYS A 212 -19.98 46.97 -71.98
C LYS A 212 -21.16 47.50 -72.80
N GLY A 213 -22.39 47.11 -72.45
CA GLY A 213 -23.59 47.61 -73.11
C GLY A 213 -23.81 49.13 -72.95
N LYS A 214 -23.38 49.73 -71.82
CA LYS A 214 -23.37 51.20 -71.67
C LYS A 214 -22.34 51.86 -72.59
N CYS A 215 -21.14 51.29 -72.69
CA CYS A 215 -20.09 51.78 -73.59
C CYS A 215 -20.50 51.69 -75.06
N ASP A 216 -21.11 50.56 -75.47
CA ASP A 216 -21.61 50.35 -76.84
C ASP A 216 -22.75 51.34 -77.18
N ARG A 217 -23.62 51.68 -76.22
CA ARG A 217 -24.66 52.73 -76.41
C ARG A 217 -24.05 54.12 -76.55
N GLN A 218 -23.05 54.46 -75.75
CA GLN A 218 -22.35 55.75 -75.86
C GLN A 218 -21.64 55.87 -77.22
N LEU A 219 -20.97 54.82 -77.69
CA LEU A 219 -20.35 54.77 -79.02
C LEU A 219 -21.38 54.87 -80.16
N ALA A 220 -22.59 54.35 -79.97
CA ALA A 220 -23.67 54.49 -80.94
C ALA A 220 -24.28 55.90 -80.96
N GLU A 221 -24.34 56.60 -79.81
CA GLU A 221 -24.76 58.00 -79.70
C GLU A 221 -23.68 58.99 -80.19
N GLU A 222 -22.40 58.68 -80.03
CA GLU A 222 -21.26 59.49 -80.53
C GLU A 222 -20.95 59.29 -82.03
N ARG A 223 -21.90 58.79 -82.82
CA ARG A 223 -21.80 58.75 -84.29
C ARG A 223 -22.53 59.94 -84.93
N PRO A 224 -21.96 61.17 -84.96
CA PRO A 224 -22.42 62.17 -85.90
C PRO A 224 -21.78 61.89 -87.27
N THR A 225 -22.61 62.02 -88.29
CA THR A 225 -22.25 62.13 -89.71
C THR A 225 -21.00 62.98 -89.93
N LYS A 226 -19.86 62.35 -90.26
CA LYS A 226 -18.80 62.99 -91.08
C LYS A 226 -18.23 61.96 -92.06
N SER A 227 -18.62 62.18 -93.30
CA SER A 227 -17.95 61.76 -94.52
C SER A 227 -16.50 62.25 -94.58
N GLN A 228 -15.64 61.38 -95.14
CA GLN A 228 -14.62 61.69 -96.16
C GLN A 228 -13.36 62.48 -95.73
N GLU A 229 -12.23 61.76 -95.65
CA GLU A 229 -10.86 62.08 -96.14
C GLU A 229 -9.84 61.20 -95.37
N GLY A 230 -9.15 60.26 -96.03
CA GLY A 230 -7.73 60.42 -96.43
C GLY A 230 -6.84 59.49 -95.56
N VAL A 231 -6.56 58.26 -95.98
CA VAL A 231 -5.36 57.80 -96.73
C VAL A 231 -4.04 57.86 -95.92
N ASP A 232 -3.42 56.67 -95.82
CA ASP A 232 -2.00 56.35 -95.59
C ASP A 232 -1.29 56.79 -94.29
N VAL A 233 -0.99 55.81 -93.42
CA VAL A 233 0.40 55.43 -93.05
C VAL A 233 0.37 53.97 -92.58
N ALA A 234 0.61 53.06 -93.53
CA ALA A 234 1.23 51.78 -93.22
C ALA A 234 2.71 52.01 -92.90
N LYS A 235 3.30 51.08 -92.12
CA LYS A 235 4.74 50.80 -92.00
C LYS A 235 5.49 51.51 -90.85
N MET A 236 5.53 50.87 -89.68
CA MET A 236 6.76 50.75 -88.87
C MET A 236 6.65 49.57 -87.89
N LEU A 237 7.49 48.54 -88.15
CA LEU A 237 8.23 47.69 -87.19
C LEU A 237 7.39 46.84 -86.22
N ARG A 238 7.23 45.52 -86.34
CA ARG A 238 8.11 44.38 -86.72
C ARG A 238 9.24 44.09 -85.72
N GLN A 239 9.08 42.94 -85.04
CA GLN A 239 10.09 41.94 -84.61
C GLN A 239 10.83 42.07 -83.27
N GLU A 240 11.09 40.88 -82.69
CA GLU A 240 12.00 40.48 -81.58
C GLU A 240 11.37 40.53 -80.16
N GLU A 241 11.35 39.51 -79.30
CA GLU A 241 11.98 38.17 -79.15
C GLU A 241 11.09 37.40 -78.14
N GLU A 242 10.61 36.18 -78.40
CA GLU A 242 11.24 34.89 -78.03
C GLU A 242 12.07 34.95 -76.72
N ASN A 243 11.49 34.44 -75.63
CA ASN A 243 12.28 33.89 -74.53
C ASN A 243 11.64 32.58 -74.09
N GLU A 244 12.15 31.51 -74.70
CA GLU A 244 12.18 30.17 -74.14
C GLU A 244 12.98 30.23 -72.82
N SER A 245 12.47 29.58 -71.78
CA SER A 245 13.31 29.12 -70.68
C SER A 245 12.80 27.75 -70.26
N ASP A 246 13.31 26.75 -70.97
CA ASP A 246 13.54 25.43 -70.40
C ASP A 246 14.43 25.58 -69.17
N GLY A 247 14.06 24.86 -68.12
CA GLY A 247 14.73 24.82 -66.82
C GLY A 247 14.28 23.58 -66.09
N ASP A 248 14.54 22.44 -66.73
CA ASP A 248 14.74 21.13 -66.14
C ASP A 248 15.73 21.26 -64.98
N GLU A 249 15.36 20.82 -63.77
CA GLU A 249 16.22 20.06 -62.85
C GLU A 249 15.30 19.28 -61.89
N GLU A 250 15.31 17.96 -62.08
CA GLU A 250 15.02 16.98 -61.04
C GLU A 250 15.95 17.26 -59.84
N ASP A 251 15.40 17.39 -58.63
CA ASP A 251 16.16 17.11 -57.41
C ASP A 251 15.30 16.31 -56.44
N GLU A 252 15.59 15.01 -56.42
CA GLU A 252 15.26 14.09 -55.35
C GLU A 252 16.04 14.50 -54.09
N SER A 253 15.38 15.18 -53.15
CA SER A 253 15.90 15.28 -51.79
C SER A 253 14.88 14.78 -50.79
N SER A 254 15.09 13.53 -50.40
CA SER A 254 14.66 12.95 -49.13
C SER A 254 15.22 13.79 -47.97
N GLY A 255 14.42 14.72 -47.46
CA GLY A 255 14.66 15.43 -46.22
C GLY A 255 13.66 14.98 -45.17
N GLU A 256 14.06 14.00 -44.37
CA GLU A 256 13.47 13.73 -43.06
C GLU A 256 13.69 14.97 -42.19
N ASP A 257 12.66 15.81 -42.02
CA ASP A 257 12.63 16.80 -40.94
C ASP A 257 11.49 16.45 -39.99
N GLU A 258 11.89 15.75 -38.93
CA GLU A 258 11.15 15.64 -37.68
C GLU A 258 11.04 17.03 -37.05
N ASP A 259 9.96 17.75 -37.36
CA ASP A 259 9.59 18.95 -36.60
C ASP A 259 8.59 18.58 -35.49
N GLU A 260 9.18 18.27 -34.34
CA GLU A 260 8.55 18.26 -33.02
C GLU A 260 8.01 19.66 -32.68
N ASN A 261 6.89 20.09 -33.26
CA ASN A 261 6.19 21.25 -32.76
C ASN A 261 5.23 20.85 -31.64
N SER A 262 5.75 20.97 -30.41
CA SER A 262 5.06 20.89 -29.14
C SER A 262 3.82 21.79 -29.12
N GLY A 263 2.66 21.19 -29.34
CA GLY A 263 1.36 21.79 -29.06
C GLY A 263 1.19 22.01 -27.57
N ASP A 264 1.59 23.20 -27.11
CA ASP A 264 1.13 23.84 -25.88
C ASP A 264 -0.38 24.16 -26.02
N ASP A 265 -1.20 23.13 -25.84
CA ASP A 265 -2.66 23.26 -25.73
C ASP A 265 -3.03 23.41 -24.25
N GLU A 266 -3.01 24.67 -23.78
CA GLU A 266 -3.69 25.14 -22.58
C GLU A 266 -5.22 24.92 -22.70
N SER A 267 -5.63 23.66 -22.67
CA SER A 267 -7.02 23.27 -22.54
C SER A 267 -7.44 23.41 -21.07
N LYS A 268 -7.99 24.59 -20.75
CA LYS A 268 -8.84 24.84 -19.59
C LYS A 268 -10.00 23.83 -19.58
N ARG A 269 -9.77 22.67 -18.97
CA ARG A 269 -10.81 21.69 -18.67
C ARG A 269 -11.59 22.16 -17.46
N GLU A 270 -12.77 22.71 -17.70
CA GLU A 270 -13.84 22.80 -16.71
C GLU A 270 -14.22 21.39 -16.27
N VAL A 271 -13.87 21.05 -15.03
CA VAL A 271 -14.26 19.81 -14.38
C VAL A 271 -15.74 19.90 -13.96
N PRO A 272 -16.61 18.96 -14.35
CA PRO A 272 -17.98 18.93 -13.86
C PRO A 272 -18.00 18.61 -12.36
N LYS A 273 -18.70 19.46 -11.59
CA LYS A 273 -19.01 19.30 -10.17
C LYS A 273 -19.68 17.94 -9.92
N ALA A 274 -18.90 16.98 -9.42
CA ALA A 274 -19.43 15.80 -8.76
C ALA A 274 -19.80 16.17 -7.31
N VAL A 275 -21.07 15.97 -6.99
CA VAL A 275 -21.65 16.06 -5.65
C VAL A 275 -20.94 15.06 -4.74
N VAL A 276 -20.04 15.57 -3.89
CA VAL A 276 -19.44 14.82 -2.78
C VAL A 276 -20.10 15.29 -1.50
N GLY A 277 -20.84 14.39 -0.87
CA GLY A 277 -21.46 14.61 0.43
C GLY A 277 -20.41 14.88 1.51
N ASN A 278 -20.63 15.99 2.22
CA ASN A 278 -19.86 16.41 3.39
C ASN A 278 -19.87 15.32 4.48
N ILE A 279 -18.71 14.73 4.76
CA ILE A 279 -18.46 14.02 6.01
C ILE A 279 -17.35 14.78 6.75
N LYS A 280 -17.76 15.53 7.78
CA LYS A 280 -16.88 16.21 8.74
C LYS A 280 -16.00 15.17 9.47
N PRO A 281 -14.68 15.36 9.56
CA PRO A 281 -13.89 14.71 10.60
C PRO A 281 -14.23 15.37 11.94
N LYS A 282 -14.59 14.54 12.93
CA LYS A 282 -14.68 14.94 14.34
C LYS A 282 -13.28 14.94 14.93
N ASP A 283 -12.96 16.01 15.66
CA ASP A 283 -11.85 16.09 16.59
C ASP A 283 -11.97 14.96 17.63
N ILE A 284 -10.90 14.20 17.78
CA ILE A 284 -10.71 13.26 18.90
C ILE A 284 -9.51 13.81 19.67
N GLU A 285 -9.82 14.43 20.80
CA GLU A 285 -8.87 14.71 21.87
C GLU A 285 -8.54 13.37 22.55
N ASP A 286 -7.28 12.94 22.47
CA ASP A 286 -6.76 11.81 23.25
C ASP A 286 -6.10 12.38 24.52
N GLU A 287 -6.81 12.25 25.64
CA GLU A 287 -6.29 12.40 27.00
C GLU A 287 -5.52 11.12 27.41
N GLU A 288 -4.22 11.32 27.66
CA GLU A 288 -3.45 10.88 28.83
C GLU A 288 -3.51 9.42 29.35
N THR A 289 -2.30 8.92 29.59
CA THR A 289 -1.84 8.12 30.75
C THR A 289 -2.08 6.60 30.80
N SER A 290 -0.99 5.84 30.72
CA SER A 290 -0.55 5.02 31.87
C SER A 290 0.92 4.59 31.74
N LYS A 291 1.68 5.01 32.75
CA LYS A 291 2.99 4.51 33.16
C LYS A 291 2.87 3.09 33.73
N ASN A 292 3.96 2.34 33.62
CA ASN A 292 4.62 1.47 34.62
C ASN A 292 5.63 0.60 33.82
N GLU A 293 6.94 0.81 33.91
CA GLU A 293 7.87 0.43 35.00
C GLU A 293 7.89 -1.08 35.28
N ASP A 294 9.07 -1.68 35.02
CA ASP A 294 9.78 -2.72 35.80
C ASP A 294 10.81 -3.36 34.85
N GLU A 295 12.09 -2.96 34.90
CA GLU A 295 13.16 -3.33 35.87
C GLU A 295 13.72 -4.75 35.70
N ASN A 296 15.05 -4.78 35.53
CA ASN A 296 16.00 -5.84 35.92
C ASN A 296 15.91 -7.21 35.18
N GLU A 297 16.99 -7.91 34.84
CA GLU A 297 18.26 -8.09 35.54
C GLU A 297 19.47 -8.16 34.59
N ASN A 298 20.55 -7.61 35.12
CA ASN A 298 21.94 -7.63 34.68
C ASN A 298 22.64 -8.79 35.42
N GLU A 299 23.46 -9.61 34.76
CA GLU A 299 24.54 -10.38 35.39
C GLU A 299 25.44 -11.05 34.33
N GLY A 300 26.71 -10.60 34.24
CA GLY A 300 27.89 -11.46 34.41
C GLY A 300 28.62 -11.69 33.08
N GLU A 301 29.94 -11.67 32.94
CA GLU A 301 31.06 -11.70 33.88
C GLU A 301 32.27 -11.04 33.20
N GLY A 302 33.12 -10.38 33.99
CA GLY A 302 34.40 -9.85 33.55
C GLY A 302 35.47 -10.93 33.40
N LYS A 303 36.52 -10.58 32.65
CA LYS A 303 37.88 -11.05 32.90
C LYS A 303 38.90 -10.00 32.45
N GLU A 304 39.74 -9.68 33.43
CA GLU A 304 41.06 -9.02 33.44
C GLU A 304 41.95 -9.51 32.26
N GLU A 305 43.07 -8.91 31.84
CA GLU A 305 44.12 -8.14 32.51
C GLU A 305 45.16 -7.82 31.41
N LYS A 306 45.82 -6.65 31.42
CA LYS A 306 47.30 -6.51 31.45
C LYS A 306 47.82 -5.19 30.89
N ASP A 307 48.51 -4.51 31.81
CA ASP A 307 49.47 -3.44 31.62
C ASP A 307 50.53 -3.74 30.56
N GLY A 308 50.81 -2.72 29.75
CA GLY A 308 51.98 -2.63 28.89
C GLY A 308 52.45 -1.18 28.80
N LYS A 309 53.18 -0.73 29.84
CA LYS A 309 53.93 0.54 29.82
C LYS A 309 55.11 0.40 28.86
N ASN A 310 55.22 1.31 27.90
CA ASN A 310 56.51 1.78 27.36
C ASN A 310 56.38 3.27 27.00
N PRO A 311 57.29 4.13 27.47
CA PRO A 311 57.32 5.54 27.12
C PRO A 311 58.35 5.85 26.02
N LEU A 312 58.23 7.06 25.46
CA LEU A 312 59.21 7.85 24.70
C LEU A 312 59.25 7.77 23.16
N LEU A 313 59.28 8.99 22.60
CA LEU A 313 59.52 9.45 21.23
C LEU A 313 58.24 9.46 20.35
N GLY A 314 57.56 10.59 20.11
CA GLY A 314 58.06 11.95 19.91
C GLY A 314 58.16 12.26 18.41
N THR A 315 57.04 12.18 17.69
CA THR A 315 56.85 12.81 16.38
C THR A 315 55.42 13.33 16.30
N GLU A 316 55.32 14.65 16.21
CA GLU A 316 54.10 15.42 16.05
C GLU A 316 53.35 14.98 14.79
N SER A 317 52.34 14.14 14.99
CA SER A 317 51.27 13.94 14.03
C SER A 317 50.06 14.69 14.60
N PRO A 318 49.45 15.63 13.86
CA PRO A 318 48.26 16.31 14.36
C PRO A 318 47.22 15.26 14.73
N ASP A 319 46.85 15.29 15.99
CA ASP A 319 45.88 14.42 16.62
C ASP A 319 44.51 14.62 15.95
N LEU A 320 44.23 13.82 14.91
CA LEU A 320 42.92 13.68 14.28
C LEU A 320 42.07 12.62 15.01
N ALA A 321 42.24 12.47 16.33
CA ALA A 321 41.47 11.54 17.15
C ALA A 321 40.60 12.25 18.20
N SER A 322 39.93 13.33 17.78
CA SER A 322 38.59 13.62 18.25
C SER A 322 37.78 14.18 17.08
N ARG A 323 37.45 13.29 16.13
CA ARG A 323 36.27 13.54 15.29
C ARG A 323 35.15 13.81 16.31
N PRO A 324 34.50 14.99 16.31
CA PRO A 324 33.27 15.13 17.07
C PRO A 324 32.41 13.95 16.62
N VAL A 325 31.79 13.24 17.56
CA VAL A 325 30.68 12.35 17.22
C VAL A 325 29.75 13.24 16.41
N GLU A 326 29.83 13.15 15.07
CA GLU A 326 29.06 14.01 14.19
C GLU A 326 27.63 13.60 14.51
N GLU A 327 26.95 14.43 15.31
CA GLU A 327 25.55 14.27 15.64
C GLU A 327 24.86 13.96 14.31
N GLU A 328 24.39 12.72 14.18
CA GLU A 328 23.80 12.26 12.93
C GLU A 328 22.76 13.30 12.53
N PRO A 329 22.79 13.81 11.29
CA PRO A 329 21.94 14.93 10.93
C PRO A 329 20.47 14.51 10.99
N TYR A 330 19.79 14.86 12.08
CA TYR A 330 18.37 14.57 12.27
C TYR A 330 17.52 15.65 11.60
N ALA A 331 16.58 15.21 10.77
CA ALA A 331 15.56 16.07 10.19
C ALA A 331 14.16 15.50 10.44
N CYS A 332 13.16 16.37 10.45
CA CYS A 332 11.77 15.93 10.45
C CYS A 332 11.25 15.77 9.02
N ILE A 333 10.27 14.89 8.83
CA ILE A 333 9.69 14.58 7.51
C ILE A 333 9.19 15.85 6.80
N ARG A 334 8.63 16.81 7.56
CA ARG A 334 8.11 18.07 7.01
C ARG A 334 9.21 18.95 6.43
N CYS A 335 10.35 19.03 7.11
CA CYS A 335 11.48 19.82 6.66
C CYS A 335 12.14 19.19 5.43
N ILE A 336 12.26 17.86 5.38
CA ILE A 336 12.74 17.17 4.18
C ILE A 336 11.77 17.39 3.01
N LYS A 337 10.46 17.24 3.20
CA LYS A 337 9.47 17.55 2.15
C LYS A 337 9.59 18.98 1.66
N HIS A 338 9.92 19.92 2.55
CA HIS A 338 10.10 21.31 2.15
C HIS A 338 11.37 21.53 1.31
N LEU A 339 12.41 20.71 1.48
CA LEU A 339 13.59 20.73 0.61
C LEU A 339 13.24 20.45 -0.85
N ALA A 340 12.14 19.74 -1.15
CA ALA A 340 11.70 19.56 -2.53
C ALA A 340 11.17 20.86 -3.18
N ILE A 341 10.85 21.88 -2.38
CA ILE A 341 10.20 23.12 -2.83
C ILE A 341 11.15 24.31 -2.69
N SER A 342 11.82 24.44 -1.55
CA SER A 342 12.72 25.55 -1.26
C SER A 342 14.14 25.05 -0.99
N PRO A 343 15.17 25.77 -1.47
CA PRO A 343 16.57 25.47 -1.13
C PRO A 343 16.94 25.83 0.31
N ILE A 344 16.09 26.58 1.03
CA ILE A 344 16.40 27.04 2.39
C ILE A 344 16.09 25.92 3.38
N TYR A 345 17.15 25.29 3.87
CA TYR A 345 17.09 24.29 4.93
C TYR A 345 17.26 24.92 6.31
N LEU A 346 16.26 24.73 7.16
CA LEU A 346 16.29 25.10 8.58
C LEU A 346 15.53 23.99 9.32
N CYS A 347 16.25 23.09 9.98
CA CYS A 347 15.62 22.06 10.79
C CYS A 347 16.60 21.61 11.88
N ASN A 348 16.58 22.33 12.99
CA ASN A 348 17.33 21.93 14.18
C ASN A 348 16.32 21.48 15.22
N PHE A 349 16.46 20.26 15.72
CA PHE A 349 15.64 19.79 16.83
C PHE A 349 16.03 20.55 18.10
N THR A 350 15.01 20.87 18.90
CA THR A 350 15.23 21.34 20.27
C THR A 350 15.42 20.14 21.20
N ASP A 351 15.61 20.36 22.51
CA ASP A 351 15.63 19.30 23.52
C ASP A 351 14.38 18.38 23.47
N ASN A 352 13.28 18.88 22.87
CA ASN A 352 12.11 18.08 22.57
C ASN A 352 12.21 17.44 21.17
N PRO A 353 12.20 16.10 21.05
CA PRO A 353 12.35 15.39 19.76
C PRO A 353 11.15 15.60 18.81
N ASP A 354 10.02 16.07 19.32
CA ASP A 354 8.82 16.35 18.53
C ASP A 354 8.77 17.79 17.97
N LYS A 355 9.81 18.59 18.25
CA LYS A 355 9.85 20.01 17.91
C LYS A 355 11.19 20.37 17.29
N CYS A 356 11.14 20.77 16.02
CA CYS A 356 12.26 21.47 15.39
C CYS A 356 11.95 22.96 15.29
N THR A 357 12.99 23.79 15.33
CA THR A 357 12.91 25.26 15.28
C THR A 357 11.93 25.75 14.20
N ARG A 358 11.99 25.15 13.01
CA ARG A 358 11.12 25.49 11.89
C ARG A 358 9.66 25.08 12.05
N CYS A 359 9.34 23.87 12.53
CA CYS A 359 7.93 23.50 12.75
C CYS A 359 7.35 24.28 13.93
N SER A 360 8.15 24.48 14.99
CA SER A 360 7.76 25.20 16.20
C SER A 360 7.37 26.64 15.89
N ASN A 361 8.16 27.35 15.07
CA ASN A 361 7.84 28.71 14.62
C ASN A 361 6.54 28.78 13.80
N ARG A 362 6.08 27.65 13.25
CA ARG A 362 4.81 27.53 12.52
C ARG A 362 3.66 26.97 13.38
N GLY A 363 3.88 26.74 14.67
CA GLY A 363 2.90 26.17 15.59
C GLY A 363 2.49 24.75 15.24
N ARG A 364 3.37 23.95 14.63
CA ARG A 364 3.05 22.57 14.25
C ARG A 364 4.02 21.55 14.87
N ASN A 365 3.51 20.38 15.22
CA ASN A 365 4.35 19.26 15.66
C ASN A 365 5.23 18.77 14.51
N CYS A 366 6.48 18.41 14.80
CA CYS A 366 7.32 17.70 13.87
C CYS A 366 7.15 16.18 14.07
N VAL A 367 7.39 15.42 13.01
CA VAL A 367 7.54 13.96 13.10
C VAL A 367 8.96 13.65 12.63
N PRO A 368 9.80 13.04 13.49
CA PRO A 368 11.15 12.64 13.09
C PRO A 368 11.09 11.67 11.91
N VAL A 369 12.13 11.68 11.08
CA VAL A 369 12.22 10.72 9.98
C VAL A 369 12.38 9.32 10.57
N PRO A 370 11.53 8.36 10.19
CA PRO A 370 11.62 7.00 10.71
C PRO A 370 12.89 6.30 10.23
N ASP A 371 13.42 5.38 11.04
CA ASP A 371 14.72 4.72 10.83
C ASP A 371 14.91 4.15 9.42
N PHE A 372 13.87 3.51 8.85
CA PHE A 372 13.93 2.92 7.51
C PHE A 372 14.18 3.95 6.39
N ALA A 373 13.85 5.22 6.63
CA ALA A 373 14.05 6.32 5.69
C ALA A 373 15.22 7.25 6.11
N HIS A 374 15.83 6.99 7.27
CA HIS A 374 16.86 7.84 7.85
C HIS A 374 18.11 7.92 6.97
N SER A 375 18.59 6.78 6.45
CA SER A 375 19.78 6.76 5.57
C SER A 375 19.59 7.57 4.29
N ALA A 376 18.39 7.52 3.69
CA ALA A 376 18.05 8.32 2.51
C ALA A 376 17.94 9.80 2.85
N ALA A 377 17.34 10.13 4.01
CA ALA A 377 17.32 11.49 4.52
C ALA A 377 18.72 12.07 4.72
N CYS A 378 19.64 11.33 5.35
CA CYS A 378 21.01 11.78 5.56
C CYS A 378 21.74 12.07 4.24
N LYS A 379 21.51 11.27 3.19
CA LYS A 379 22.05 11.55 1.85
C LYS A 379 21.53 12.88 1.28
N VAL A 380 20.24 13.15 1.42
CA VAL A 380 19.64 14.42 0.97
C VAL A 380 20.22 15.61 1.74
N LEU A 381 20.43 15.47 3.06
CA LEU A 381 21.02 16.51 3.88
C LEU A 381 22.49 16.74 3.53
N ALA A 382 23.25 15.69 3.21
CA ALA A 382 24.61 15.82 2.72
C ALA A 382 24.66 16.56 1.36
N LEU A 383 23.75 16.24 0.44
CA LEU A 383 23.61 16.95 -0.84
C LEU A 383 23.23 18.43 -0.64
N GLN A 384 22.37 18.72 0.34
CA GLN A 384 22.00 20.09 0.70
C GLN A 384 23.21 20.87 1.24
N LYS A 385 24.04 20.25 2.11
CA LYS A 385 25.30 20.87 2.56
C LYS A 385 26.24 21.16 1.39
N GLN A 386 26.36 20.23 0.43
CA GLN A 386 27.14 20.46 -0.79
C GLN A 386 26.57 21.61 -1.63
N HIS A 387 25.25 21.69 -1.78
CA HIS A 387 24.57 22.79 -2.48
C HIS A 387 24.84 24.15 -1.83
N ASP A 388 24.91 24.22 -0.50
CA ASP A 388 25.11 25.47 0.22
C ASP A 388 26.58 25.95 0.17
N ALA A 389 27.53 25.04 -0.05
CA ALA A 389 28.96 25.33 -0.24
C ALA A 389 29.37 25.49 -1.71
N ALA A 390 28.50 25.14 -2.66
CA ALA A 390 28.81 25.09 -4.09
C ALA A 390 28.80 26.47 -4.78
N ASP A 391 29.65 26.61 -5.81
CA ASP A 391 29.67 27.78 -6.67
C ASP A 391 28.35 27.93 -7.46
N PRO A 392 27.95 29.17 -7.82
CA PRO A 392 26.67 29.44 -8.50
C PRO A 392 26.39 28.56 -9.72
N GLY A 393 27.43 28.25 -10.53
CA GLY A 393 27.28 27.42 -11.74
C GLY A 393 26.98 25.94 -11.49
N SER A 394 27.36 25.39 -10.33
CA SER A 394 27.10 23.98 -9.98
C SER A 394 25.89 23.80 -9.05
N ARG A 395 25.40 24.91 -8.49
CA ARG A 395 24.33 24.96 -7.49
C ARG A 395 22.99 24.45 -8.05
N GLU A 396 22.68 24.75 -9.31
CA GLU A 396 21.43 24.33 -9.94
C GLU A 396 21.35 22.82 -10.15
N ALA A 397 22.43 22.18 -10.61
CA ALA A 397 22.51 20.73 -10.75
C ALA A 397 22.39 20.01 -9.39
N LEU A 398 23.06 20.52 -8.35
CA LEU A 398 22.92 19.99 -6.98
C LEU A 398 21.50 20.20 -6.44
N ARG A 399 20.86 21.32 -6.77
CA ARG A 399 19.51 21.62 -6.35
C ARG A 399 18.50 20.60 -6.89
N LEU A 400 18.62 20.24 -8.17
CA LEU A 400 17.78 19.20 -8.78
C LEU A 400 17.94 17.86 -8.05
N ARG A 401 19.18 17.47 -7.74
CA ARG A 401 19.45 16.23 -6.99
C ARG A 401 18.86 16.25 -5.57
N VAL A 402 18.95 17.38 -4.87
CA VAL A 402 18.29 17.56 -3.56
C VAL A 402 16.77 17.43 -3.69
N GLN A 403 16.17 18.05 -4.72
CA GLN A 403 14.72 17.97 -4.93
C GLN A 403 14.24 16.55 -5.19
N VAL A 404 14.93 15.82 -6.07
CA VAL A 404 14.62 14.42 -6.37
C VAL A 404 14.76 13.56 -5.13
N GLY A 405 15.90 13.62 -4.43
CA GLY A 405 16.09 12.83 -3.21
C GLY A 405 15.09 13.17 -2.09
N ALA A 406 14.72 14.45 -1.94
CA ALA A 406 13.71 14.86 -0.98
C ALA A 406 12.32 14.30 -1.31
N ARG A 407 11.96 14.20 -2.60
CA ARG A 407 10.71 13.56 -3.05
C ARG A 407 10.75 12.06 -2.82
N GLU A 408 11.86 11.40 -3.13
CA GLU A 408 12.03 9.95 -2.88
C GLU A 408 11.85 9.60 -1.39
N VAL A 409 12.45 10.37 -0.48
CA VAL A 409 12.24 10.19 0.97
C VAL A 409 10.77 10.39 1.35
N ALA A 410 10.12 11.40 0.78
CA ALA A 410 8.70 11.65 1.02
C ALA A 410 7.82 10.48 0.55
N GLU A 411 8.10 9.91 -0.61
CA GLU A 411 7.39 8.76 -1.18
C GLU A 411 7.63 7.47 -0.38
N LEU A 412 8.87 7.21 0.04
CA LEU A 412 9.21 6.09 0.92
C LEU A 412 8.39 6.11 2.20
N VAL A 413 8.31 7.27 2.86
CA VAL A 413 7.53 7.46 4.08
C VAL A 413 6.03 7.28 3.81
N LEU A 414 5.50 7.90 2.75
CA LEU A 414 4.09 7.77 2.37
C LEU A 414 3.71 6.31 2.05
N GLY A 415 4.56 5.59 1.32
CA GLY A 415 4.35 4.18 1.00
C GLY A 415 4.35 3.29 2.25
N ALA A 416 5.26 3.54 3.20
CA ALA A 416 5.28 2.83 4.47
C ALA A 416 4.04 3.14 5.33
N GLU A 417 3.61 4.40 5.40
CA GLU A 417 2.37 4.79 6.08
C GLU A 417 1.13 4.13 5.46
N ALA A 418 1.05 4.08 4.12
CA ALA A 418 -0.05 3.42 3.42
C ALA A 418 -0.11 1.91 3.75
N ARG A 419 1.04 1.24 3.81
CA ARG A 419 1.12 -0.18 4.23
C ARG A 419 0.66 -0.37 5.68
N ARG A 420 1.09 0.51 6.60
CA ARG A 420 0.65 0.47 8.01
C ARG A 420 -0.85 0.69 8.14
N ARG A 421 -1.43 1.67 7.42
CA ARG A 421 -2.89 1.90 7.41
C ARG A 421 -3.65 0.67 6.90
N LYS A 422 -3.21 0.07 5.80
CA LYS A 422 -3.81 -1.16 5.26
C LYS A 422 -3.77 -2.32 6.26
N SER A 423 -2.64 -2.52 6.95
CA SER A 423 -2.54 -3.53 8.00
C SER A 423 -3.51 -3.25 9.15
N ARG A 424 -3.59 -2.01 9.62
CA ARG A 424 -4.51 -1.60 10.68
C ARG A 424 -5.98 -1.83 10.27
N ASP A 425 -6.35 -1.47 9.05
CA ASP A 425 -7.70 -1.66 8.53
C ASP A 425 -8.05 -3.15 8.39
N ASN A 426 -7.09 -3.98 7.99
CA ASN A 426 -7.25 -5.43 7.97
C ASN A 426 -7.48 -6.00 9.37
N THR A 427 -6.72 -5.53 10.36
CA THR A 427 -6.92 -5.92 11.77
C THR A 427 -8.31 -5.52 12.26
N TYR A 428 -8.76 -4.30 11.99
CA TYR A 428 -10.11 -3.87 12.34
C TYR A 428 -11.19 -4.71 11.65
N ARG A 429 -11.03 -5.02 10.36
CA ARG A 429 -11.94 -5.93 9.65
C ARG A 429 -11.97 -7.31 10.29
N ALA A 430 -10.81 -7.88 10.63
CA ALA A 430 -10.72 -9.19 11.27
C ALA A 430 -11.43 -9.20 12.63
N ILE A 431 -11.26 -8.14 13.43
CA ILE A 431 -11.96 -7.97 14.71
C ILE A 431 -13.48 -7.91 14.49
N LEU A 432 -13.95 -7.13 13.51
CA LEU A 432 -15.38 -7.01 13.21
C LEU A 432 -15.97 -8.36 12.74
N PHE A 433 -15.28 -9.11 11.89
CA PHE A 433 -15.71 -10.46 11.50
C PHE A 433 -15.74 -11.41 12.69
N GLY A 434 -14.74 -11.36 13.56
CA GLY A 434 -14.72 -12.13 14.81
C GLY A 434 -15.92 -11.81 15.71
N GLN A 435 -16.29 -10.53 15.84
CA GLN A 435 -17.47 -10.11 16.60
C GLN A 435 -18.78 -10.64 16.00
N VAL A 436 -18.91 -10.66 14.68
CA VAL A 436 -20.09 -11.22 13.99
C VAL A 436 -20.18 -12.73 14.24
N ALA A 437 -19.07 -13.46 14.10
CA ALA A 437 -19.02 -14.90 14.37
C ALA A 437 -19.37 -15.22 15.84
N MET A 438 -18.81 -14.46 16.79
CA MET A 438 -19.16 -14.62 18.21
C MET A 438 -20.64 -14.36 18.48
N LYS A 439 -21.25 -13.32 17.88
CA LYS A 439 -22.68 -13.05 18.03
C LYS A 439 -23.52 -14.19 17.46
N HIS A 440 -23.16 -14.72 16.30
CA HIS A 440 -23.86 -15.85 15.70
C HIS A 440 -23.80 -17.09 16.60
N ASN A 441 -22.62 -17.42 17.11
CA ASN A 441 -22.44 -18.54 18.06
C ASN A 441 -23.26 -18.32 19.35
N GLN A 442 -23.31 -17.09 19.88
CA GLN A 442 -24.16 -16.76 21.02
C GLN A 442 -25.65 -16.96 20.72
N GLU A 443 -26.12 -16.59 19.52
CA GLU A 443 -27.50 -16.81 19.10
C GLU A 443 -27.84 -18.31 18.98
N GLU A 444 -26.92 -19.13 18.47
CA GLU A 444 -27.10 -20.59 18.40
C GLU A 444 -27.16 -21.22 19.79
N ILE A 445 -26.26 -20.83 20.69
CA ILE A 445 -26.28 -21.28 22.09
C ILE A 445 -27.61 -20.88 22.74
N LEU A 446 -28.07 -19.64 22.55
CA LEU A 446 -29.37 -19.19 23.08
C LEU A 446 -30.55 -19.96 22.47
N LYS A 447 -30.52 -20.31 21.18
CA LYS A 447 -31.54 -21.17 20.55
C LYS A 447 -31.56 -22.56 21.18
N LEU A 448 -30.39 -23.18 21.37
CA LEU A 448 -30.27 -24.49 22.03
C LEU A 448 -30.79 -24.43 23.47
N LEU A 449 -30.40 -23.43 24.25
CA LEU A 449 -30.89 -23.26 25.63
C LEU A 449 -32.41 -23.09 25.67
N ARG A 450 -33.01 -22.32 24.74
CA ARG A 450 -34.47 -22.21 24.62
C ARG A 450 -35.16 -23.53 24.27
N SER A 451 -34.49 -24.40 23.49
CA SER A 451 -35.03 -25.71 23.13
C SER A 451 -34.95 -26.74 24.28
N LEU A 452 -33.96 -26.60 25.15
CA LEU A 452 -33.73 -27.49 26.30
C LEU A 452 -34.56 -27.10 27.52
N LEU A 453 -34.99 -25.84 27.62
CA LEU A 453 -35.95 -25.44 28.64
C LEU A 453 -37.27 -26.18 28.37
N PRO A 454 -37.74 -27.04 29.28
CA PRO A 454 -39.00 -27.73 29.09
C PRO A 454 -40.08 -26.67 28.89
N ARG A 455 -40.85 -26.79 27.80
CA ARG A 455 -42.11 -26.08 27.64
C ARG A 455 -42.94 -26.48 28.85
N ARG A 456 -42.89 -25.71 29.94
CA ARG A 456 -43.88 -25.78 30.99
C ARG A 456 -45.19 -25.49 30.28
N SER A 457 -45.93 -26.55 29.99
CA SER A 457 -47.33 -26.52 29.62
C SER A 457 -48.00 -25.61 30.64
N GLY A 458 -48.43 -24.45 30.17
CA GLY A 458 -49.28 -23.56 30.92
C GLY A 458 -50.66 -24.19 31.06
N GLU A 459 -50.75 -25.24 31.86
CA GLU A 459 -51.98 -25.72 32.47
C GLU A 459 -51.76 -25.70 33.98
N VAL A 460 -51.68 -24.49 34.54
CA VAL A 460 -52.08 -24.29 35.94
C VAL A 460 -52.82 -22.96 35.99
N ALA A 461 -54.14 -23.08 36.10
CA ALA A 461 -55.03 -22.04 36.56
C ALA A 461 -54.48 -21.41 37.85
N GLY A 462 -54.35 -20.08 37.88
CA GLY A 462 -53.77 -19.39 39.02
C GLY A 462 -53.91 -17.89 38.93
N SER A 463 -55.12 -17.41 39.15
CA SER A 463 -55.45 -16.04 39.53
C SER A 463 -54.49 -15.54 40.63
N VAL A 464 -53.60 -14.60 40.32
CA VAL A 464 -52.94 -13.77 41.34
C VAL A 464 -52.85 -12.33 40.82
N VAL A 465 -53.90 -11.59 41.14
CA VAL A 465 -53.95 -10.18 41.55
C VAL A 465 -52.81 -9.27 41.05
N SER A 466 -53.20 -8.44 40.08
CA SER A 466 -52.51 -7.21 39.68
C SER A 466 -52.43 -6.22 40.85
N GLY A 467 -51.27 -6.18 41.52
CA GLY A 467 -50.91 -5.14 42.46
C GLY A 467 -50.56 -3.84 41.73
N ARG A 468 -51.58 -3.03 41.39
CA ARG A 468 -51.41 -1.63 40.96
C ARG A 468 -50.76 -0.83 42.09
N VAL A 469 -49.46 -0.59 41.99
CA VAL A 469 -48.77 0.41 42.83
C VAL A 469 -49.07 1.80 42.26
N ASN A 470 -50.11 2.44 42.80
CA ASN A 470 -50.44 3.84 42.53
C ASN A 470 -49.28 4.74 43.01
N LYS A 471 -48.56 5.35 42.07
CA LYS A 471 -47.64 6.47 42.35
C LYS A 471 -48.47 7.68 42.77
N LYS A 472 -48.55 7.95 44.08
CA LYS A 472 -49.01 9.23 44.63
C LYS A 472 -48.08 10.35 44.15
N LYS A 473 -48.64 11.25 43.35
CA LYS A 473 -48.06 12.52 42.91
C LYS A 473 -48.00 13.46 44.12
N ARG A 474 -46.83 13.65 44.72
CA ARG A 474 -46.60 14.75 45.67
C ARG A 474 -46.37 16.02 44.86
N ARG A 475 -47.31 16.95 44.95
CA ARG A 475 -47.08 18.37 44.65
C ARG A 475 -46.35 18.96 45.85
N VAL A 476 -45.17 19.52 45.63
CA VAL A 476 -44.74 20.82 46.17
C VAL A 476 -44.00 21.51 45.04
#